data_AF-A0AAJ0H4F0-F1
#
_entry.id   AF-A0AAJ0H4F0-F1
#
_cell.length_a   1.000
_cell.length_b   1.000
_cell.length_c   1.000
_cell.angle_alpha   90.00
_cell.angle_beta   90.00
_cell.angle_gamma   90.00
#
_symmetry.space_group_name_H-M   'P 1'
#
loop_
_entity.id
_entity.type
_entity.pdbx_description
1 polymer ?
#
loop_
_entity_poly.entity_id
_entity_poly.type
_entity_poly.pdbx_seq_one_letter_code
_entity_poly.pdbx_strand_id
1 'polypeptide(L)'
;MVHAVGRLLNEEWFLGWKNGQEDKGKAPPGPGASKHRPLPEDFALRGMPWAGRYYPDGWFITGERIDDDDKYFKVPSMTEERRKRVLWLGFCIARRGNGKWLHFNEWSRRFGVSYIAQRCFEPRFLNFGPFKVPL
;
A
#
# COMPACT_ATOMS: atom_id res chain seq x y z
N MET A 1 8.37 27.43 -11.69
CA MET A 1 9.19 26.22 -11.39
C MET A 1 8.43 25.22 -10.48
N VAL A 2 7.12 25.01 -10.73
CA VAL A 2 6.28 24.06 -9.96
C VAL A 2 5.60 23.00 -10.86
N HIS A 3 5.94 22.97 -12.15
CA HIS A 3 5.31 22.07 -13.14
C HIS A 3 6.12 20.81 -13.45
N ALA A 4 7.24 20.57 -12.77
CA ALA A 4 8.14 19.45 -13.05
C ALA A 4 8.02 18.25 -12.07
N VAL A 5 7.23 18.36 -11.01
CA VAL A 5 7.07 17.26 -10.02
C VAL A 5 5.90 16.32 -10.36
N GLY A 6 5.04 16.69 -11.32
CA GLY A 6 3.84 15.93 -11.67
C GLY A 6 4.00 14.84 -12.73
N ARG A 7 5.21 14.63 -13.29
CA ARG A 7 5.36 13.87 -14.55
C ARG A 7 5.98 12.48 -14.44
N LEU A 8 6.10 11.93 -13.23
CA LEU A 8 6.63 10.57 -12.98
C LEU A 8 5.75 9.75 -12.04
N LEU A 9 4.45 10.05 -12.00
CA LEU A 9 3.46 9.03 -11.68
C LEU A 9 3.10 8.43 -13.04
N ASN A 10 3.60 7.24 -13.36
CA ASN A 10 2.97 6.45 -14.42
C ASN A 10 1.58 6.07 -13.89
N GLU A 11 0.63 6.94 -14.16
CA GLU A 11 -0.76 6.90 -13.71
C GLU A 11 -1.49 5.68 -14.27
N GLU A 12 -1.04 5.09 -15.38
CA GLU A 12 -1.74 4.00 -16.07
C GLU A 12 -2.07 2.78 -15.19
N TRP A 13 -1.21 2.41 -14.25
CA TRP A 13 -1.44 1.27 -13.35
C TRP A 13 -2.36 1.61 -12.18
N PHE A 14 -2.20 2.81 -11.61
CA PHE A 14 -3.06 3.29 -10.53
C PHE A 14 -4.45 3.64 -11.05
N LEU A 15 -4.53 4.20 -12.26
CA LEU A 15 -5.76 4.43 -13.01
C LEU A 15 -6.39 3.11 -13.46
N GLY A 16 -5.61 2.15 -13.97
CA GLY A 16 -6.09 0.81 -14.28
C GLY A 16 -6.75 0.15 -13.07
N TRP A 17 -6.16 0.28 -11.89
CA TRP A 17 -6.78 -0.14 -10.63
C TRP A 17 -8.01 0.69 -10.22
N LYS A 18 -7.97 2.03 -10.33
CA LYS A 18 -9.15 2.88 -10.11
C LYS A 18 -10.33 2.50 -11.03
N ASN A 19 -10.01 1.99 -12.22
CA ASN A 19 -10.97 1.61 -13.25
C ASN A 19 -11.28 0.09 -13.24
N GLY A 20 -10.74 -0.70 -12.31
CA GLY A 20 -10.99 -2.13 -12.20
C GLY A 20 -10.39 -3.00 -13.31
N GLN A 21 -9.41 -2.50 -14.08
CA GLN A 21 -8.69 -3.28 -15.09
C GLN A 21 -7.55 -4.08 -14.44
N GLU A 22 -7.72 -5.40 -14.38
CA GLU A 22 -6.69 -6.35 -13.95
C GLU A 22 -5.71 -6.60 -15.11
N ASP A 23 -4.53 -5.98 -15.04
CA ASP A 23 -3.51 -6.14 -16.09
C ASP A 23 -2.65 -7.39 -15.80
N LYS A 24 -2.98 -8.51 -16.48
CA LYS A 24 -2.53 -9.88 -16.15
C LYS A 24 -1.03 -10.19 -16.32
N GLY A 25 -0.18 -9.19 -16.56
CA GLY A 25 1.18 -9.43 -17.04
C GLY A 25 2.34 -8.90 -16.20
N LYS A 26 2.17 -7.91 -15.30
CA LYS A 26 3.35 -7.17 -14.79
C LYS A 26 3.37 -6.85 -13.29
N ALA A 27 2.23 -6.73 -12.60
CA ALA A 27 2.17 -6.40 -11.17
C ALA A 27 1.43 -7.50 -10.37
N PRO A 28 1.73 -7.70 -9.06
CA PRO A 28 0.87 -8.54 -8.23
C PRO A 28 -0.58 -8.02 -8.25
N PRO A 29 -1.58 -8.92 -8.29
CA PRO A 29 -2.98 -8.51 -8.33
C PRO A 29 -3.30 -7.67 -7.10
N GLY A 30 -3.87 -6.49 -7.36
CA GLY A 30 -4.42 -5.66 -6.30
C GLY A 30 -5.63 -6.34 -5.66
N PRO A 31 -6.05 -5.91 -4.46
CA PRO A 31 -7.30 -6.39 -3.88
C PRO A 31 -8.45 -5.83 -4.72
N GLY A 32 -9.16 -6.69 -5.44
CA GLY A 32 -10.22 -6.28 -6.39
C GLY A 32 -10.72 -7.35 -7.37
N ALA A 33 -10.07 -8.50 -7.49
CA ALA A 33 -10.45 -9.53 -8.48
C ALA A 33 -11.70 -10.39 -8.10
N SER A 34 -12.34 -10.16 -6.95
CA SER A 34 -13.57 -10.85 -6.51
C SER A 34 -14.42 -9.93 -5.63
N LYS A 35 -15.69 -10.30 -5.36
CA LYS A 35 -16.67 -9.53 -4.55
C LYS A 35 -15.97 -8.78 -3.41
N HIS A 36 -15.78 -7.48 -3.61
CA HIS A 36 -14.85 -6.70 -2.81
C HIS A 36 -15.47 -6.38 -1.45
N ARG A 37 -14.86 -6.88 -0.37
CA ARG A 37 -15.12 -6.45 1.01
C ARG A 37 -13.87 -5.72 1.52
N PRO A 38 -13.95 -4.42 1.87
CA PRO A 38 -12.84 -3.72 2.51
C PRO A 38 -12.39 -4.45 3.78
N LEU A 39 -11.09 -4.44 4.04
CA LEU A 39 -10.55 -5.02 5.27
C LEU A 39 -10.96 -4.17 6.48
N PRO A 40 -11.03 -4.74 7.69
CA PRO A 40 -11.17 -3.96 8.93
C PRO A 40 -10.15 -2.83 9.05
N GLU A 41 -8.91 -3.08 8.60
CA GLU A 41 -7.85 -2.07 8.56
C GLU A 41 -8.17 -0.93 7.58
N ASP A 42 -8.93 -1.19 6.51
CA ASP A 42 -9.32 -0.16 5.55
C ASP A 42 -10.33 0.82 6.16
N PHE A 43 -11.28 0.29 6.94
CA PHE A 43 -12.23 1.10 7.70
C PHE A 43 -11.54 1.92 8.78
N ALA A 44 -10.55 1.37 9.48
CA ALA A 44 -9.79 2.09 10.50
C ALA A 44 -8.96 3.26 9.93
N LEU A 45 -8.48 3.13 8.70
CA LEU A 45 -7.74 4.20 8.00
C LEU A 45 -8.66 5.23 7.35
N ARG A 46 -9.96 4.95 7.24
CA ARG A 46 -10.93 5.86 6.62
C ARG A 46 -11.08 7.11 7.48
N GLY A 47 -11.05 8.28 6.83
CA GLY A 47 -11.13 9.58 7.51
C GLY A 47 -9.76 10.18 7.86
N MET A 48 -8.66 9.43 7.70
CA MET A 48 -7.31 9.99 7.82
C MET A 48 -7.01 10.91 6.61
N PRO A 49 -6.51 12.14 6.82
CA PRO A 49 -6.26 13.09 5.72
C PRO A 49 -5.32 12.56 4.62
N TRP A 50 -4.39 11.69 4.98
CA TRP A 50 -3.41 11.09 4.08
C TRP A 50 -3.92 9.82 3.38
N ALA A 51 -5.02 9.21 3.86
CA ALA A 51 -5.64 8.03 3.25
C ALA A 51 -6.61 8.39 2.12
N GLY A 52 -6.91 9.67 1.89
CA GLY A 52 -7.88 10.09 0.85
C GLY A 52 -7.49 9.69 -0.58
N ARG A 53 -6.19 9.56 -0.87
CA ARG A 53 -5.69 9.09 -2.18
C ARG A 53 -5.25 7.62 -2.18
N TYR A 54 -5.50 6.92 -1.09
CA TYR A 54 -5.04 5.56 -0.90
C TYR A 54 -6.00 4.54 -1.49
N TYR A 55 -7.31 4.80 -1.47
CA TYR A 55 -8.37 3.92 -1.98
C TYR A 55 -8.86 4.34 -3.38
N PRO A 56 -9.39 3.41 -4.20
CA PRO A 56 -10.14 3.76 -5.40
C PRO A 56 -11.40 4.51 -5.04
N ASP A 57 -11.97 5.17 -6.05
CA ASP A 57 -13.31 5.72 -5.91
C ASP A 57 -14.29 4.54 -5.79
N GLY A 58 -15.23 4.64 -4.84
CA GLY A 58 -16.19 3.57 -4.58
C GLY A 58 -15.68 2.37 -3.80
N TRP A 59 -14.44 2.37 -3.28
CA TRP A 59 -13.88 1.26 -2.48
C TRP A 59 -14.80 0.76 -1.36
N PHE A 60 -15.41 1.70 -0.64
CA PHE A 60 -16.29 1.41 0.49
C PHE A 60 -17.76 1.23 0.07
N ILE A 61 -18.06 1.29 -1.23
CA ILE A 61 -19.40 1.03 -1.80
C ILE A 61 -19.45 -0.46 -2.12
N THR A 62 -19.85 -1.26 -1.14
CA THR A 62 -20.05 -2.70 -1.29
C THR A 62 -21.48 -3.01 -1.74
N GLY A 63 -21.67 -4.10 -2.50
CA GLY A 63 -22.99 -4.53 -2.97
C GLY A 63 -23.95 -4.95 -1.85
N GLU A 64 -23.42 -5.18 -0.64
CA GLU A 64 -24.17 -5.47 0.58
C GLU A 64 -23.92 -4.35 1.60
N ARG A 65 -24.95 -3.96 2.36
CA ARG A 65 -24.79 -3.09 3.54
C ARG A 65 -24.00 -3.87 4.59
N ILE A 66 -22.77 -3.43 4.86
CA ILE A 66 -21.96 -3.95 5.96
C ILE A 66 -22.38 -3.20 7.23
N ASP A 67 -22.87 -3.94 8.22
CA ASP A 67 -23.19 -3.38 9.54
C ASP A 67 -21.92 -2.88 10.24
N ASP A 68 -22.05 -1.92 11.16
CA ASP A 68 -20.92 -1.33 11.87
C ASP A 68 -20.10 -2.37 12.64
N ASP A 69 -20.76 -3.35 13.25
CA ASP A 69 -20.14 -4.48 13.95
C ASP A 69 -19.39 -5.41 12.98
N ASP A 70 -19.92 -5.59 11.76
CA ASP A 70 -19.31 -6.43 10.73
C ASP A 70 -18.07 -5.79 10.09
N LYS A 71 -17.90 -4.46 10.16
CA LYS A 71 -16.73 -3.78 9.60
C LYS A 71 -15.42 -4.26 10.23
N TYR A 72 -15.46 -4.61 11.51
CA TYR A 72 -14.28 -5.00 12.28
C TYR A 72 -14.13 -6.51 12.45
N PHE A 73 -15.15 -7.28 12.07
CA PHE A 73 -15.12 -8.73 12.16
C PHE A 73 -14.09 -9.34 11.20
N LYS A 74 -13.15 -10.11 11.74
CA LYS A 74 -12.06 -10.75 10.98
C LYS A 74 -12.42 -12.19 10.65
N VAL A 75 -12.45 -12.52 9.37
CA VAL A 75 -12.59 -13.91 8.90
C VAL A 75 -11.26 -14.47 8.37
N PRO A 76 -11.04 -15.80 8.41
CA PRO A 76 -9.79 -16.40 7.92
C PRO A 76 -9.44 -16.04 6.48
N SER A 77 -10.45 -15.87 5.61
CA SER A 77 -10.28 -15.49 4.20
C SER A 77 -9.63 -14.11 4.02
N MET A 78 -9.73 -13.21 5.01
CA MET A 78 -9.07 -11.89 4.97
C MET A 78 -7.54 -11.99 5.09
N THR A 79 -6.99 -13.11 5.57
CA THR A 79 -5.53 -13.28 5.68
C THR A 79 -4.87 -13.20 4.31
N GLU A 80 -5.50 -13.80 3.30
CA GLU A 80 -4.95 -13.80 1.94
C GLU A 80 -5.07 -12.40 1.30
N GLU A 81 -6.19 -11.72 1.50
CA GLU A 81 -6.37 -10.33 1.05
C GLU A 81 -5.39 -9.36 1.73
N ARG A 82 -5.08 -9.57 3.02
CA ARG A 82 -4.01 -8.82 3.71
C ARG A 82 -2.65 -9.06 3.07
N ARG A 83 -2.30 -10.31 2.76
CA ARG A 83 -1.03 -10.62 2.08
C ARG A 83 -0.94 -9.92 0.73
N LYS A 84 -1.99 -10.00 -0.09
CA LYS A 84 -2.07 -9.28 -1.37
C LYS A 84 -1.88 -7.78 -1.18
N ARG A 85 -2.56 -7.18 -0.19
CA ARG A 85 -2.41 -5.75 0.12
C ARG A 85 -0.99 -5.39 0.53
N VAL A 86 -0.37 -6.16 1.44
CA VAL A 86 1.00 -5.90 1.90
C VAL A 86 1.99 -5.98 0.74
N LEU A 87 1.88 -7.01 -0.10
CA LEU A 87 2.73 -7.14 -1.30
C LEU A 87 2.53 -5.98 -2.26
N TRP A 88 1.29 -5.56 -2.50
CA TRP A 88 0.96 -4.42 -3.35
C TRP A 88 1.52 -3.11 -2.78
N LEU A 89 1.43 -2.88 -1.47
CA LEU A 89 2.02 -1.71 -0.82
C LEU A 89 3.55 -1.70 -0.92
N GLY A 90 4.19 -2.85 -0.69
CA GLY A 90 5.62 -3.01 -0.91
C GLY A 90 6.01 -2.65 -2.34
N PHE A 91 5.26 -3.13 -3.33
CA PHE A 91 5.49 -2.80 -4.74
C PHE A 91 5.34 -1.28 -5.01
N CYS A 92 4.29 -0.66 -4.46
CA CYS A 92 4.08 0.78 -4.57
C CYS A 92 5.22 1.60 -3.95
N ILE A 93 5.69 1.20 -2.76
CA ILE A 93 6.82 1.85 -2.08
C ILE A 93 8.09 1.70 -2.92
N ALA A 94 8.37 0.49 -3.42
CA ALA A 94 9.55 0.23 -4.22
C ALA A 94 9.57 1.07 -5.51
N ARG A 95 8.42 1.17 -6.19
CA ARG A 95 8.30 1.91 -7.44
C ARG A 95 8.31 3.43 -7.23
N ARG A 96 7.51 3.96 -6.29
CA ARG A 96 7.43 5.41 -6.01
C ARG A 96 8.71 5.94 -5.37
N GLY A 97 9.41 5.11 -4.60
CA GLY A 97 10.70 5.42 -4.04
C GLY A 97 11.86 5.27 -5.03
N ASN A 98 11.60 4.88 -6.29
CA ASN A 98 12.61 4.56 -7.30
C ASN A 98 13.72 3.62 -6.77
N GLY A 99 13.35 2.60 -6.00
CA GLY A 99 14.33 1.68 -5.41
C GLY A 99 15.13 2.24 -4.22
N LYS A 100 14.90 3.49 -3.80
CA LYS A 100 15.68 4.17 -2.75
C LYS A 100 15.65 3.43 -1.41
N TRP A 101 14.52 2.84 -1.04
CA TRP A 101 14.35 2.15 0.24
C TRP A 101 14.16 0.65 0.06
N LEU A 102 13.22 0.30 -0.81
CA LEU A 102 12.85 -1.05 -1.17
C LEU A 102 12.95 -1.17 -2.69
N HIS A 103 13.46 -2.29 -3.19
CA HIS A 103 13.40 -2.63 -4.61
C HIS A 103 12.63 -3.94 -4.80
N PHE A 104 11.98 -4.08 -5.95
CA PHE A 104 11.29 -5.30 -6.32
C PHE A 104 11.92 -5.85 -7.60
N ASN A 105 12.36 -7.10 -7.56
CA ASN A 105 12.93 -7.78 -8.72
C ASN A 105 11.80 -8.48 -9.48
N GLU A 106 11.51 -8.03 -10.69
CA GLU A 106 10.38 -8.55 -11.48
C GLU A 106 10.58 -10.02 -11.91
N TRP A 107 11.81 -10.43 -12.23
CA TRP A 107 12.12 -11.79 -12.67
C TRP A 107 11.98 -12.82 -11.54
N SER A 108 12.54 -12.53 -10.37
CA SER A 108 12.49 -13.44 -9.21
C SER A 108 11.27 -13.22 -8.32
N ARG A 109 10.48 -12.18 -8.59
CA ARG A 109 9.28 -11.80 -7.80
C ARG A 109 9.58 -11.59 -6.32
N ARG A 110 10.76 -11.08 -6.00
CA ARG A 110 11.24 -10.87 -4.62
C ARG A 110 11.50 -9.39 -4.33
N PHE A 111 11.22 -9.03 -3.08
CA PHE A 111 11.64 -7.75 -2.53
C PHE A 111 13.07 -7.83 -1.99
N GLY A 112 13.79 -6.72 -2.10
CA GLY A 112 15.08 -6.54 -1.45
C GLY A 112 15.21 -5.12 -0.89
N VAL A 113 16.12 -4.96 0.07
CA VAL A 113 16.38 -3.69 0.74
C VAL A 113 17.53 -2.99 0.03
N SER A 114 17.40 -1.69 -0.25
CA SER A 114 18.47 -0.92 -0.88
C SER A 114 19.68 -0.77 0.07
N TYR A 115 20.85 -0.49 -0.50
CA TYR A 115 22.05 -0.19 0.30
C TYR A 115 21.84 1.01 1.25
N ILE A 116 21.14 2.05 0.80
CA ILE A 116 20.84 3.24 1.62
C ILE A 116 19.96 2.85 2.82
N ALA A 117 18.92 2.06 2.59
CA ALA A 117 18.05 1.60 3.66
C ALA A 117 18.81 0.71 4.66
N GLN A 118 19.67 -0.20 4.18
CA GLN A 118 20.49 -1.05 5.05
C GLN A 118 21.35 -0.23 6.02
N ARG A 119 21.93 0.89 5.56
CA ARG A 119 22.73 1.77 6.43
C ARG A 119 21.91 2.51 7.48
N CYS A 120 20.66 2.85 7.21
CA CYS A 120 19.77 3.44 8.21
C CYS A 120 19.45 2.48 9.37
N PHE A 121 19.65 1.17 9.17
CA PHE A 121 19.49 0.15 10.20
C PHE A 121 20.82 -0.30 10.83
N GLU A 122 21.96 0.31 10.47
CA GLU A 122 23.21 0.05 11.19
C GLU A 122 23.13 0.63 12.61
N PRO A 123 23.54 -0.13 13.66
CA PRO A 123 23.47 0.31 15.06
C PRO A 123 24.15 1.65 15.35
N ARG A 124 25.10 2.07 14.51
CA ARG A 124 25.82 3.35 14.63
C ARG A 124 24.93 4.59 14.42
N PHE A 125 23.76 4.43 13.81
CA PHE A 125 22.79 5.51 13.60
C PHE A 125 21.55 5.42 14.52
N LEU A 126 21.46 4.38 15.36
CA LEU A 126 20.40 4.19 16.35
C LEU A 126 20.75 4.78 17.74
N ASN A 127 21.73 5.68 17.82
CA ASN A 127 21.89 6.57 18.98
C ASN A 127 20.84 7.69 18.92
N PHE A 128 19.56 7.33 18.87
CA PHE A 128 18.55 8.22 19.40
C PHE A 128 18.76 8.19 20.91
N GLY A 129 19.42 9.22 21.44
CA GLY A 129 19.46 9.46 22.88
C GLY A 129 18.04 9.40 23.45
N PRO A 130 17.88 9.12 24.76
CA PRO A 130 16.58 8.86 25.36
C PRO A 130 15.58 9.92 24.93
N PHE A 131 14.48 9.46 24.32
CA PHE A 131 13.37 10.30 23.88
C PHE A 131 12.83 11.02 25.13
N LYS A 132 13.25 12.26 25.34
CA LYS A 132 12.69 13.10 26.39
C LYS A 132 11.30 13.49 25.96
N VAL A 133 10.30 12.81 26.53
CA VAL A 133 8.91 13.27 26.48
C VAL A 133 8.86 14.56 27.31
N PRO A 134 8.49 15.72 26.75
CA PRO A 134 8.23 16.89 27.57
C PRO A 134 6.99 16.61 28.44
N LEU A 135 7.17 16.80 29.76
CA LEU A 135 6.09 16.85 30.75
C LEU A 135 5.23 18.10 30.54
#